data_AF-A0A661SSK4-F1
#
_entry.id   AF-A0A661SSK4-F1
#
_cell.length_a   1.000
_cell.length_b   1.000
_cell.length_c   1.000
_cell.angle_alpha   90.00
_cell.angle_beta   90.00
_cell.angle_gamma   90.00
#
_symmetry.space_group_name_H-M   'P 1'
#
loop_
_entity.id
_entity.type
_entity.pdbx_description
1 polymer ?
#
loop_
_entity_poly.entity_id
_entity_poly.type
_entity_poly.pdbx_seq_one_letter_code
_entity_poly.pdbx_strand_id
1 'polypeptide(L)'
;MKILYVEDELSKNITGIIRLFEKYLGKKRIRRLKALEEDESGYEANPDEIIDIVEETNLVEVEYRFPDALHKVICQHEKYALLIVDRNLAEYEAYDFEEVMEIDSAFTDSQYERFFEREGDYLLHKLVYETDVMSRFYLLTGNSIYSDPIRGYDDISTLIDFGKFSEKNFFEKGNEAELQKLIENVPILNLQNENKYYLNILKKHIDDKAAELFLEVLHSQDDAKRIRDNLNRIRIIYENILEVCSDVIPDMKRECGSQKGGNTILWLKDRELIDDVILRNFLFSIRKIANEFGGHKPYPYNPICEPTPDTVRALVYALKDVIRWFGRICSKYPAGD
;
A
#
# COMPACT_ATOMS: atom_id res chain seq x y z
N MET A 1 2.52 1.60 0.72
CA MET A 1 1.70 2.50 1.55
C MET A 1 0.23 2.10 1.44
N LYS A 2 -0.61 2.55 2.36
CA LYS A 2 -2.05 2.24 2.40
C LYS A 2 -2.90 3.49 2.67
N ILE A 3 -4.21 3.36 2.61
CA ILE A 3 -5.17 4.29 3.20
C ILE A 3 -5.54 3.74 4.57
N LEU A 4 -5.50 4.54 5.62
CA LEU A 4 -6.22 4.25 6.86
C LEU A 4 -7.59 4.94 6.77
N TYR A 5 -8.66 4.16 6.79
CA TYR A 5 -10.03 4.64 6.84
C TYR A 5 -10.61 4.32 8.21
N VAL A 6 -10.98 5.36 8.96
CA VAL A 6 -11.51 5.22 10.32
C VAL A 6 -12.96 5.68 10.32
N GLU A 7 -13.88 4.77 10.67
CA GLU A 7 -15.33 4.99 10.62
C GLU A 7 -15.98 4.04 11.63
N ASP A 8 -16.69 4.57 12.63
CA ASP A 8 -17.34 3.76 13.67
C ASP A 8 -18.64 3.12 13.18
N GLU A 9 -19.35 3.74 12.22
CA GLU A 9 -20.58 3.23 11.63
C GLU A 9 -20.39 2.39 10.34
N LEU A 10 -19.39 1.50 10.29
CA LEU A 10 -19.07 0.70 9.10
C LEU A 10 -20.29 0.01 8.46
N SER A 11 -21.13 -0.61 9.29
CA SER A 11 -22.30 -1.37 8.85
C SER A 11 -23.36 -0.51 8.18
N LYS A 12 -23.47 0.77 8.57
CA LYS A 12 -24.40 1.74 7.99
C LYS A 12 -23.81 2.46 6.78
N ASN A 13 -22.48 2.44 6.62
CA ASN A 13 -21.77 3.19 5.58
C ASN A 13 -21.16 2.32 4.47
N ILE A 14 -21.66 1.09 4.25
CA ILE A 14 -21.15 0.19 3.19
C ILE A 14 -21.19 0.87 1.80
N THR A 15 -22.28 1.58 1.48
CA THR A 15 -22.40 2.33 0.23
C THR A 15 -21.32 3.42 0.11
N GLY A 16 -21.00 4.14 1.19
CA GLY A 16 -19.93 5.15 1.20
C GLY A 16 -18.55 4.53 0.98
N ILE A 17 -18.25 3.42 1.67
CA ILE A 17 -17.01 2.65 1.49
C ILE A 17 -16.84 2.22 0.02
N ILE A 18 -17.91 1.68 -0.59
CA ILE A 18 -17.89 1.29 -2.00
C ILE A 18 -17.61 2.49 -2.90
N ARG A 19 -18.28 3.63 -2.65
CA ARG A 19 -18.11 4.85 -3.44
C ARG A 19 -16.68 5.40 -3.35
N LEU A 20 -16.12 5.49 -2.15
CA LEU A 20 -14.78 6.01 -1.91
C LEU A 20 -13.70 5.13 -2.52
N PHE A 21 -13.84 3.81 -2.42
CA PHE A 21 -12.77 2.86 -2.75
C PHE A 21 -13.06 1.97 -3.96
N GLU A 22 -14.05 2.31 -4.79
CA GLU A 22 -14.48 1.53 -5.95
C GLU A 22 -13.29 1.06 -6.82
N LYS A 23 -12.37 1.99 -7.12
CA LYS A 23 -11.16 1.78 -7.92
C LYS A 23 -10.23 0.69 -7.37
N TYR A 24 -10.20 0.50 -6.06
CA TYR A 24 -9.28 -0.43 -5.38
C TYR A 24 -9.93 -1.76 -5.02
N LEU A 25 -11.20 -1.76 -4.63
CA LEU A 25 -11.96 -2.95 -4.23
C LEU A 25 -12.10 -3.95 -5.39
N GLY A 26 -12.47 -3.43 -6.57
CA GLY A 26 -12.79 -4.24 -7.74
C GLY A 26 -14.09 -5.04 -7.60
N LYS A 27 -14.59 -5.56 -8.72
CA LYS A 27 -15.96 -6.10 -8.85
C LYS A 27 -16.31 -7.22 -7.87
N LYS A 28 -15.36 -8.09 -7.52
CA LYS A 28 -15.61 -9.23 -6.61
C LYS A 28 -15.96 -8.76 -5.20
N ARG A 29 -15.20 -7.79 -4.67
CA ARG A 29 -15.37 -7.27 -3.31
C ARG A 29 -16.59 -6.38 -3.20
N ILE A 30 -16.81 -5.51 -4.20
CA ILE A 30 -18.04 -4.71 -4.30
C ILE A 30 -19.29 -5.60 -4.24
N ARG A 31 -19.31 -6.74 -4.93
CA ARG A 31 -20.45 -7.68 -4.86
C ARG A 31 -20.64 -8.29 -3.47
N ARG A 32 -19.55 -8.60 -2.75
CA ARG A 32 -19.63 -9.14 -1.38
C ARG A 32 -20.14 -8.09 -0.41
N LEU A 33 -19.63 -6.87 -0.48
CA LEU A 33 -20.09 -5.75 0.34
C LEU A 33 -21.58 -5.46 0.12
N LYS A 34 -22.04 -5.41 -1.14
CA LYS A 34 -23.47 -5.24 -1.44
C LYS A 34 -24.34 -6.37 -0.91
N ALA A 35 -23.84 -7.60 -0.92
CA ALA A 35 -24.57 -8.73 -0.36
C ALA A 35 -24.72 -8.65 1.17
N LEU A 36 -23.79 -7.99 1.88
CA LEU A 36 -23.93 -7.71 3.31
C LEU A 36 -24.95 -6.61 3.58
N GLU A 37 -25.01 -5.58 2.72
CA GLU A 37 -25.98 -4.49 2.81
C GLU A 37 -27.42 -4.96 2.52
N GLU A 38 -27.57 -5.94 1.62
CA GLU A 38 -28.87 -6.50 1.19
C GLU A 38 -29.37 -7.65 2.10
N ASP A 39 -28.65 -8.02 3.17
CA ASP A 39 -29.09 -9.10 4.05
C ASP A 39 -30.33 -8.69 4.88
N GLU A 40 -31.49 -9.22 4.50
CA GLU A 40 -32.79 -8.97 5.15
C GLU A 40 -32.97 -9.75 6.48
N SER A 41 -31.91 -10.37 7.01
CA SER A 41 -31.95 -11.15 8.27
C SER A 41 -32.34 -10.33 9.51
N GLY A 42 -32.32 -9.00 9.40
CA GLY A 42 -32.68 -8.06 10.46
C GLY A 42 -31.53 -7.72 11.42
N TYR A 43 -30.35 -8.27 11.17
CA TYR A 43 -29.11 -7.90 11.85
C TYR A 43 -28.29 -6.96 10.96
N GLU A 44 -27.68 -5.93 11.55
CA GLU A 44 -26.70 -5.11 10.83
C GLU A 44 -25.51 -5.98 10.41
N ALA A 45 -24.90 -5.66 9.27
CA ALA A 45 -23.70 -6.34 8.80
C ALA A 45 -22.61 -6.32 9.88
N ASN A 46 -21.88 -7.42 10.06
CA ASN A 46 -20.78 -7.46 11.01
C ASN A 46 -19.62 -6.55 10.54
N PRO A 47 -19.17 -5.56 11.33
CA PRO A 47 -18.00 -4.73 11.01
C PRO A 47 -16.76 -5.53 10.61
N ASP A 48 -16.47 -6.64 11.31
CA ASP A 48 -15.30 -7.49 11.02
C ASP A 48 -15.34 -8.08 9.61
N GLU A 49 -16.53 -8.47 9.13
CA GLU A 49 -16.68 -9.00 7.78
C GLU A 49 -16.45 -7.93 6.72
N ILE A 50 -16.84 -6.69 7.01
CA ILE A 50 -16.60 -5.53 6.12
C ILE A 50 -15.10 -5.26 6.05
N ILE A 51 -14.41 -5.24 7.20
CA ILE A 51 -12.95 -5.06 7.31
C ILE A 51 -12.25 -6.14 6.48
N ASP A 52 -12.57 -7.42 6.71
CA ASP A 52 -11.98 -8.55 5.96
C ASP A 52 -12.11 -8.37 4.44
N ILE A 53 -13.29 -7.94 3.96
CA ILE A 53 -13.51 -7.75 2.53
C ILE A 53 -12.68 -6.58 1.98
N VAL A 54 -12.60 -5.47 2.70
CA VAL A 54 -11.91 -4.24 2.25
C VAL A 54 -10.39 -4.43 2.30
N GLU A 55 -9.88 -5.02 3.38
CA GLU A 55 -8.45 -5.19 3.64
C GLU A 55 -7.80 -6.26 2.75
N GLU A 56 -8.58 -7.18 2.17
CA GLU A 56 -8.11 -8.11 1.12
C GLU A 56 -7.45 -7.40 -0.09
N THR A 57 -7.67 -6.09 -0.25
CA THR A 57 -6.98 -5.29 -1.27
C THR A 57 -5.51 -5.00 -0.93
N ASN A 58 -5.15 -5.04 0.36
CA ASN A 58 -3.90 -4.54 0.91
C ASN A 58 -3.62 -3.05 0.60
N LEU A 59 -4.64 -2.29 0.20
CA LEU A 59 -4.54 -0.87 -0.14
C LEU A 59 -5.32 0.02 0.82
N VAL A 60 -6.42 -0.50 1.36
CA VAL A 60 -7.24 0.16 2.37
C VAL A 60 -7.17 -0.69 3.62
N GLU A 61 -6.90 -0.04 4.74
CA GLU A 61 -6.93 -0.59 6.08
C GLU A 61 -8.04 0.14 6.82
N VAL A 62 -8.88 -0.59 7.53
CA VAL A 62 -10.11 -0.06 8.13
C VAL A 62 -10.03 -0.21 9.63
N GLU A 63 -10.39 0.85 10.34
CA GLU A 63 -10.62 0.82 11.78
C GLU A 63 -11.97 1.40 12.11
N TYR A 64 -12.61 0.85 13.13
CA TYR A 64 -13.91 1.32 13.59
C TYR A 64 -13.93 1.66 15.08
N ARG A 65 -12.89 1.26 15.82
CA ARG A 65 -12.68 1.65 17.21
C ARG A 65 -11.62 2.75 17.29
N PHE A 66 -11.90 3.75 18.12
CA PHE A 66 -10.96 4.85 18.35
C PHE A 66 -9.59 4.40 18.92
N PRO A 67 -9.51 3.54 19.96
CA PRO A 67 -8.22 3.08 20.48
C PRO A 67 -7.34 2.42 19.41
N ASP A 68 -7.92 1.56 18.58
CA ASP A 68 -7.18 0.87 17.53
C ASP A 68 -6.67 1.84 16.45
N ALA A 69 -7.50 2.81 16.06
CA ALA A 69 -7.09 3.90 15.20
C ALA A 69 -5.97 4.76 15.81
N LEU A 70 -6.05 5.08 17.11
CA LEU A 70 -5.04 5.85 17.83
C LEU A 70 -3.70 5.12 17.86
N HIS A 71 -3.71 3.82 18.13
CA HIS A 71 -2.50 3.00 18.12
C HIS A 71 -1.81 3.03 16.74
N LYS A 72 -2.57 2.89 15.65
CA LYS A 72 -2.05 2.97 14.28
C LYS A 72 -1.53 4.35 13.93
N VAL A 73 -2.22 5.41 14.37
CA VAL A 73 -1.79 6.80 14.18
C VAL A 73 -0.47 7.08 14.88
N ILE A 74 -0.33 6.71 16.16
CA ILE A 74 0.89 6.98 16.93
C ILE A 74 2.05 6.11 16.42
N CYS A 75 1.82 4.80 16.25
CA CYS A 75 2.91 3.86 16.03
C CYS A 75 3.23 3.61 14.55
N GLN A 76 2.32 3.92 13.62
CA GLN A 76 2.37 3.39 12.25
C GLN A 76 2.00 4.40 11.16
N HIS A 77 1.84 5.70 11.46
CA HIS A 77 1.39 6.71 10.48
C HIS A 77 2.19 6.73 9.17
N GLU A 78 3.49 6.42 9.20
CA GLU A 78 4.35 6.34 8.02
C GLU A 78 3.93 5.28 6.99
N LYS A 79 3.15 4.27 7.40
CA LYS A 79 2.63 3.24 6.48
C LYS A 79 1.53 3.78 5.57
N TYR A 80 0.88 4.88 5.93
CA TYR A 80 -0.33 5.37 5.26
C TYR A 80 -0.04 6.57 4.36
N ALA A 81 -0.40 6.47 3.09
CA ALA A 81 -0.39 7.60 2.16
C ALA A 81 -1.53 8.59 2.45
N LEU A 82 -2.65 8.09 2.97
CA LEU A 82 -3.81 8.88 3.37
C LEU A 82 -4.38 8.35 4.69
N LEU A 83 -4.87 9.26 5.52
CA LEU A 83 -5.69 9.01 6.69
C LEU A 83 -7.02 9.72 6.46
N ILE A 84 -8.10 8.96 6.41
CA ILE A 84 -9.47 9.46 6.27
C ILE A 84 -10.19 9.01 7.52
N VAL A 85 -10.59 9.98 8.33
CA VAL A 85 -11.00 9.74 9.71
C VAL A 85 -12.35 10.37 9.92
N ASP A 86 -13.33 9.59 10.37
CA ASP A 86 -14.55 10.18 10.89
C ASP A 86 -14.27 10.95 12.17
N ARG A 87 -14.92 12.11 12.28
CA ARG A 87 -14.67 13.02 13.38
C ARG A 87 -15.21 12.48 14.70
N ASN A 88 -16.36 11.82 14.64
CA ASN A 88 -17.07 11.21 15.76
C ASN A 88 -16.74 9.70 15.74
N LEU A 89 -16.06 9.14 16.75
CA LEU A 89 -15.67 7.71 16.76
C LEU A 89 -16.11 6.96 18.02
N ALA A 90 -17.07 7.52 18.75
CA ALA A 90 -17.59 6.97 20.00
C ALA A 90 -19.06 6.55 19.92
N GLU A 91 -19.70 6.61 18.74
CA GLU A 91 -21.14 6.34 18.65
C GLU A 91 -21.47 4.84 18.69
N TYR A 92 -20.63 4.00 18.07
CA TYR A 92 -20.97 2.58 17.87
C TYR A 92 -20.39 1.64 18.93
N GLU A 93 -19.09 1.71 19.22
CA GLU A 93 -18.43 0.83 20.18
C GLU A 93 -17.80 1.64 21.31
N ALA A 94 -18.20 1.35 22.55
CA ALA A 94 -17.68 2.02 23.72
C ALA A 94 -16.19 1.65 23.94
N TYR A 95 -15.43 2.64 24.37
CA TYR A 95 -14.07 2.49 24.88
C TYR A 95 -13.98 3.22 26.22
N ASP A 96 -13.03 2.83 27.07
CA ASP A 96 -12.78 3.51 28.34
C ASP A 96 -11.48 4.33 28.30
N PHE A 97 -11.34 5.17 29.32
CA PHE A 97 -10.20 6.07 29.43
C PHE A 97 -8.89 5.31 29.62
N GLU A 98 -8.93 4.21 30.39
CA GLU A 98 -7.79 3.34 30.65
C GLU A 98 -7.23 2.73 29.37
N GLU A 99 -8.08 2.24 28.47
CA GLU A 99 -7.70 1.67 27.16
C GLU A 99 -6.92 2.69 26.32
N VAL A 100 -7.36 3.96 26.31
CA VAL A 100 -6.68 5.04 25.57
C VAL A 100 -5.34 5.39 26.24
N MET A 101 -5.28 5.42 27.56
CA MET A 101 -4.05 5.69 28.31
C MET A 101 -2.96 4.64 28.13
N GLU A 102 -3.34 3.37 27.92
CA GLU A 102 -2.38 2.30 27.62
C GLU A 102 -1.64 2.56 26.30
N ILE A 103 -2.30 3.22 25.35
CA ILE A 103 -1.73 3.58 24.05
C ILE A 103 -1.00 4.91 24.13
N ASP A 104 -1.61 5.92 24.75
CA ASP A 104 -1.02 7.23 24.99
C ASP A 104 -1.05 7.61 26.46
N SER A 105 0.06 7.30 27.14
CA SER A 105 0.25 7.64 28.55
C SER A 105 0.19 9.15 28.87
N ALA A 106 0.27 10.03 27.86
CA ALA A 106 0.11 11.46 28.03
C ALA A 106 -1.34 11.93 27.89
N PHE A 107 -2.28 11.02 27.62
CA PHE A 107 -3.71 11.30 27.61
C PHE A 107 -4.22 11.57 29.03
N THR A 108 -4.99 12.65 29.19
CA THR A 108 -5.46 13.15 30.49
C THR A 108 -6.97 13.21 30.53
N ASP A 109 -7.56 13.20 31.73
CA ASP A 109 -9.02 13.37 31.91
C ASP A 109 -9.55 14.62 31.21
N SER A 110 -8.79 15.73 31.27
CA SER A 110 -9.16 16.97 30.59
C SER A 110 -9.16 16.84 29.06
N GLN A 111 -8.33 15.98 28.48
CA GLN A 111 -8.36 15.70 27.05
C GLN A 111 -9.48 14.74 26.70
N TYR A 112 -9.75 13.75 27.54
CA TYR A 112 -10.90 12.87 27.38
C TYR A 112 -12.21 13.67 27.34
N GLU A 113 -12.46 14.53 28.32
CA GLU A 113 -13.64 15.41 28.34
C GLU A 113 -13.70 16.36 27.14
N ARG A 114 -12.54 16.82 26.64
CA ARG A 114 -12.46 17.75 25.51
C ARG A 114 -12.74 17.09 24.16
N PHE A 115 -12.28 15.86 23.96
CA PHE A 115 -12.32 15.15 22.69
C PHE A 115 -13.36 14.02 22.64
N PHE A 116 -14.13 13.80 23.70
CA PHE A 116 -15.29 12.91 23.70
C PHE A 116 -16.27 13.33 22.59
N GLU A 117 -16.71 12.36 21.78
CA GLU A 117 -17.49 12.54 20.54
C GLU A 117 -16.73 13.30 19.43
N ARG A 118 -15.43 13.56 19.58
CA ARG A 118 -14.57 14.26 18.61
C ARG A 118 -13.17 13.65 18.53
N GLU A 119 -13.13 12.35 18.62
CA GLU A 119 -11.92 11.55 18.66
C GLU A 119 -11.03 11.79 17.42
N GLY A 120 -11.64 12.04 16.25
CA GLY A 120 -10.90 12.38 15.03
C GLY A 120 -10.06 13.66 15.16
N ASP A 121 -10.52 14.64 15.94
CA ASP A 121 -9.77 15.86 16.22
C ASP A 121 -8.53 15.55 17.08
N TYR A 122 -8.63 14.60 18.01
CA TYR A 122 -7.49 14.14 18.81
C TYR A 122 -6.44 13.42 17.97
N LEU A 123 -6.87 12.57 17.03
CA LEU A 123 -5.97 11.91 16.07
C LEU A 123 -5.19 12.95 15.24
N LEU A 124 -5.85 14.01 14.77
CA LEU A 124 -5.19 15.12 14.08
C LEU A 124 -4.15 15.79 14.98
N HIS A 125 -4.49 16.07 16.24
CA HIS A 125 -3.56 16.69 17.20
C HIS A 125 -2.29 15.87 17.41
N LYS A 126 -2.39 14.54 17.38
CA LYS A 126 -1.21 13.66 17.49
C LYS A 126 -0.34 13.66 16.25
N LEU A 127 -0.93 13.90 15.08
CA LEU A 127 -0.20 13.82 13.80
C LEU A 127 0.38 15.15 13.32
N VAL A 128 -0.20 16.28 13.72
CA VAL A 128 0.12 17.60 13.13
C VAL A 128 1.61 17.98 13.23
N TYR A 129 2.33 17.43 14.21
CA TYR A 129 3.77 17.66 14.39
C TYR A 129 4.65 16.51 13.88
N GLU A 130 4.07 15.35 13.59
CA GLU A 130 4.79 14.13 13.20
C GLU A 130 4.82 13.93 11.68
N THR A 131 3.81 14.42 10.96
CA THR A 131 3.67 14.22 9.52
C THR A 131 3.05 15.43 8.81
N ASP A 132 3.14 15.44 7.48
CA ASP A 132 2.40 16.37 6.62
C ASP A 132 0.91 16.04 6.61
N VAL A 133 0.18 16.54 7.61
CA VAL A 133 -1.28 16.37 7.71
C VAL A 133 -2.05 17.13 6.62
N MET A 134 -1.47 18.18 6.04
CA MET A 134 -2.13 18.98 5.00
C MET A 134 -2.43 18.18 3.74
N SER A 135 -1.52 17.28 3.37
CA SER A 135 -1.66 16.44 2.17
C SER A 135 -2.12 15.01 2.46
N ARG A 136 -2.14 14.59 3.74
CA ARG A 136 -2.37 13.18 4.13
C ARG A 136 -3.61 12.97 5.00
N PHE A 137 -4.09 13.96 5.76
CA PHE A 137 -5.14 13.74 6.76
C PHE A 137 -6.44 14.44 6.38
N TYR A 138 -7.55 13.72 6.43
CA TYR A 138 -8.88 14.18 6.02
C TYR A 138 -9.94 13.78 7.04
N LEU A 139 -10.82 14.72 7.39
CA LEU A 139 -11.91 14.51 8.34
C LEU A 139 -13.24 14.34 7.61
N LEU A 140 -14.02 13.34 8.01
CA LEU A 140 -15.42 13.19 7.64
C LEU A 140 -16.31 13.80 8.72
N THR A 141 -17.40 14.45 8.30
CA THR A 141 -18.40 15.04 9.22
C THR A 141 -19.81 14.76 8.73
N GLY A 142 -20.70 14.35 9.63
CA GLY A 142 -22.13 14.19 9.35
C GLY A 142 -22.91 15.52 9.29
N ASN A 143 -22.36 16.61 9.83
CA ASN A 143 -22.97 17.93 9.82
C ASN A 143 -22.41 18.78 8.68
N SER A 144 -23.28 19.57 8.02
CA SER A 144 -22.80 20.51 7.00
C SER A 144 -21.84 21.51 7.63
N ILE A 145 -20.69 21.68 6.97
CA ILE A 145 -19.61 22.61 7.33
C ILE A 145 -20.18 24.05 7.51
N TYR A 146 -21.31 24.35 6.86
CA TYR A 146 -21.97 25.64 6.85
C TYR A 146 -23.10 25.80 7.90
N SER A 147 -23.63 24.70 8.46
CA SER A 147 -24.76 24.72 9.40
C SER A 147 -24.35 24.48 10.85
N ASP A 148 -23.23 23.78 11.05
CA ASP A 148 -22.60 23.65 12.35
C ASP A 148 -21.24 24.35 12.25
N PRO A 149 -21.09 25.59 12.76
CA PRO A 149 -19.81 26.27 12.73
C PRO A 149 -18.84 25.42 13.56
N ILE A 150 -18.01 24.61 12.90
CA ILE A 150 -17.02 23.65 13.44
C ILE A 150 -16.99 23.75 14.96
N ARG A 151 -17.97 23.15 15.65
CA ARG A 151 -18.04 23.28 17.11
C ARG A 151 -16.77 22.63 17.66
N GLY A 152 -16.07 23.31 18.57
CA GLY A 152 -14.66 22.96 18.95
C GLY A 152 -13.59 23.83 18.27
N TYR A 153 -14.01 24.92 17.62
CA TYR A 153 -13.22 25.87 16.84
C TYR A 153 -11.84 26.22 17.41
N ASP A 154 -11.66 26.41 18.71
CA ASP A 154 -10.42 27.05 19.17
C ASP A 154 -9.15 26.29 18.78
N ASP A 155 -9.08 24.96 18.88
CA ASP A 155 -7.85 24.24 18.52
C ASP A 155 -7.69 24.03 17.02
N ILE A 156 -8.72 23.51 16.35
CA ILE A 156 -8.67 23.25 14.92
C ILE A 156 -8.51 24.55 14.15
N SER A 157 -9.23 25.59 14.53
CA SER A 157 -9.10 26.90 13.89
C SER A 157 -7.77 27.54 14.25
N THR A 158 -7.23 27.31 15.44
CA THR A 158 -5.82 27.66 15.71
C THR A 158 -4.87 26.93 14.75
N LEU A 159 -5.07 25.64 14.47
CA LEU A 159 -4.28 24.92 13.47
C LEU A 159 -4.46 25.48 12.07
N ILE A 160 -5.68 25.87 11.68
CA ILE A 160 -5.96 26.48 10.38
C ILE A 160 -5.33 27.89 10.28
N ASP A 161 -5.49 28.72 11.31
CA ASP A 161 -4.97 30.09 11.38
C ASP A 161 -3.44 30.12 11.34
N PHE A 162 -2.79 29.13 11.97
CA PHE A 162 -1.33 28.94 11.89
C PHE A 162 -0.88 28.21 10.62
N GLY A 163 -1.78 27.89 9.68
CA GLY A 163 -1.48 27.21 8.42
C GLY A 163 -0.96 25.78 8.60
N LYS A 164 -1.31 25.14 9.72
CA LYS A 164 -0.99 23.74 10.05
C LYS A 164 -2.07 22.76 9.59
N PHE A 165 -3.28 23.25 9.31
CA PHE A 165 -4.37 22.48 8.73
C PHE A 165 -5.20 23.33 7.75
N SER A 166 -6.17 22.73 7.05
CA SER A 166 -7.02 23.46 6.10
C SER A 166 -8.47 23.01 6.14
N GLU A 167 -9.38 23.95 5.91
CA GLU A 167 -10.80 23.68 5.67
C GLU A 167 -11.02 22.70 4.50
N LYS A 168 -10.10 22.67 3.53
CA LYS A 168 -10.14 21.74 2.38
C LYS A 168 -9.97 20.28 2.78
N ASN A 169 -9.53 20.01 4.01
CA ASN A 169 -9.36 18.67 4.53
C ASN A 169 -10.63 18.13 5.20
N PHE A 170 -11.71 18.92 5.27
CA PHE A 170 -13.01 18.48 5.76
C PHE A 170 -13.93 18.08 4.61
N PHE A 171 -14.59 16.93 4.75
CA PHE A 171 -15.58 16.44 3.81
C PHE A 171 -16.87 16.06 4.53
N GLU A 172 -18.00 16.47 3.94
CA GLU A 172 -19.31 16.12 4.46
C GLU A 172 -19.71 14.72 3.98
N LYS A 173 -20.10 13.85 4.93
CA LYS A 173 -20.61 12.51 4.64
C LYS A 173 -21.79 12.64 3.66
N GLY A 174 -21.78 11.81 2.61
CA GLY A 174 -22.79 11.88 1.55
C GLY A 174 -22.40 12.78 0.36
N ASN A 175 -21.47 13.73 0.51
CA ASN A 175 -20.92 14.56 -0.57
C ASN A 175 -19.40 14.33 -0.79
N GLU A 176 -19.00 13.07 -0.88
CA GLU A 176 -17.58 12.68 -0.95
C GLU A 176 -17.00 12.64 -2.38
N ALA A 177 -17.67 13.21 -3.38
CA ALA A 177 -17.20 13.14 -4.77
C ALA A 177 -15.81 13.79 -4.95
N GLU A 178 -15.51 14.83 -4.17
CA GLU A 178 -14.19 15.46 -4.15
C GLU A 178 -13.15 14.61 -3.42
N LEU A 179 -13.52 14.01 -2.28
CA LEU A 179 -12.66 13.08 -1.56
C LEU A 179 -12.31 11.86 -2.42
N GLN A 180 -13.29 11.27 -3.11
CA GLN A 180 -13.06 10.17 -4.05
C GLN A 180 -12.02 10.57 -5.12
N LYS A 181 -12.18 11.73 -5.75
CA LYS A 181 -11.19 12.23 -6.72
C LYS A 181 -9.81 12.40 -6.10
N LEU A 182 -9.73 12.87 -4.86
CA LEU A 182 -8.47 13.03 -4.15
C LEU A 182 -7.78 11.69 -3.95
N ILE A 183 -8.51 10.71 -3.41
CA ILE A 183 -8.04 9.33 -3.21
C ILE A 183 -7.52 8.76 -4.54
N GLU A 184 -8.33 8.87 -5.60
CA GLU A 184 -8.00 8.33 -6.92
C GLU A 184 -6.77 8.98 -7.57
N ASN A 185 -6.33 10.13 -7.09
CA ASN A 185 -5.18 10.87 -7.61
C ASN A 185 -3.90 10.68 -6.78
N VAL A 186 -3.91 9.87 -5.73
CA VAL A 186 -2.69 9.57 -4.96
C VAL A 186 -1.75 8.67 -5.78
N PRO A 187 -0.57 9.16 -6.21
CA PRO A 187 0.26 8.46 -7.19
C PRO A 187 0.74 7.09 -6.71
N ILE A 188 1.17 6.98 -5.45
CA ILE A 188 1.71 5.73 -4.90
C ILE A 188 0.64 4.64 -4.79
N LEU A 189 -0.60 5.00 -4.43
CA LEU A 189 -1.72 4.05 -4.36
C LEU A 189 -2.13 3.56 -5.75
N ASN A 190 -2.15 4.46 -6.73
CA ASN A 190 -2.38 4.10 -8.13
C ASN A 190 -1.31 3.15 -8.67
N LEU A 191 -0.04 3.48 -8.41
CA LEU A 191 1.08 2.65 -8.81
C LEU A 191 0.98 1.24 -8.21
N GLN A 192 0.61 1.14 -6.93
CA GLN A 192 0.37 -0.15 -6.27
C GLN A 192 -0.81 -0.91 -6.91
N ASN A 193 -1.96 -0.26 -7.14
CA ASN A 193 -3.14 -0.91 -7.70
C ASN A 193 -2.90 -1.42 -9.14
N GLU A 194 -2.26 -0.61 -9.98
CA GLU A 194 -1.91 -0.97 -11.36
C GLU A 194 -0.94 -2.15 -11.44
N ASN A 195 -0.09 -2.30 -10.43
CA ASN A 195 0.94 -3.35 -10.38
C ASN A 195 0.63 -4.46 -9.37
N LYS A 196 -0.59 -4.50 -8.82
CA LYS A 196 -0.98 -5.42 -7.72
C LYS A 196 -0.71 -6.88 -8.01
N TYR A 197 -0.89 -7.30 -9.26
CA TYR A 197 -0.65 -8.68 -9.66
C TYR A 197 0.81 -9.09 -9.45
N TYR A 198 1.75 -8.24 -9.87
CA TYR A 198 3.19 -8.49 -9.72
C TYR A 198 3.63 -8.39 -8.26
N LEU A 199 3.13 -7.38 -7.54
CA LEU A 199 3.40 -7.19 -6.11
C LEU A 199 2.93 -8.41 -5.30
N ASN A 200 1.73 -8.93 -5.56
CA ASN A 200 1.21 -10.10 -4.85
C ASN A 200 2.04 -11.37 -5.11
N ILE A 201 2.57 -11.56 -6.32
CA ILE A 201 3.47 -12.69 -6.62
C ILE A 201 4.74 -12.58 -5.77
N LEU A 202 5.36 -11.39 -5.73
CA LEU A 202 6.57 -11.15 -4.96
C LEU A 202 6.34 -11.36 -3.46
N LYS A 203 5.27 -10.77 -2.91
CA LYS A 203 4.90 -10.95 -1.49
C LYS A 203 4.69 -12.40 -1.11
N LYS A 204 3.93 -13.14 -1.94
CA LYS A 204 3.54 -14.52 -1.65
C LYS A 204 4.70 -15.50 -1.72
N HIS A 205 5.64 -15.29 -2.65
CA HIS A 205 6.66 -16.29 -2.97
C HIS A 205 8.09 -15.88 -2.61
N ILE A 206 8.31 -14.63 -2.19
CA ILE A 206 9.60 -14.13 -1.71
C ILE A 206 9.40 -13.51 -0.33
N ASP A 207 8.94 -12.26 -0.27
CA ASP A 207 8.60 -11.52 0.96
C ASP A 207 8.02 -10.12 0.62
N ASP A 208 7.55 -9.40 1.64
CA ASP A 208 7.09 -8.02 1.50
C ASP A 208 8.20 -7.07 1.01
N LYS A 209 9.44 -7.31 1.44
CA LYS A 209 10.60 -6.48 1.07
C LYS A 209 10.88 -6.51 -0.43
N ALA A 210 10.72 -7.65 -1.09
CA ALA A 210 10.87 -7.77 -2.54
C ALA A 210 9.80 -6.96 -3.29
N ALA A 211 8.57 -6.96 -2.78
CA ALA A 211 7.48 -6.16 -3.35
C ALA A 211 7.71 -4.66 -3.13
N GLU A 212 8.21 -4.24 -1.97
CA GLU A 212 8.60 -2.87 -1.68
C GLU A 212 9.74 -2.39 -2.60
N LEU A 213 10.79 -3.20 -2.78
CA LEU A 213 11.87 -2.90 -3.72
C LEU A 213 11.34 -2.71 -5.14
N PHE A 214 10.39 -3.54 -5.57
CA PHE A 214 9.80 -3.40 -6.89
C PHE A 214 8.96 -2.12 -7.02
N LEU A 215 8.22 -1.76 -5.97
CA LEU A 215 7.46 -0.52 -5.91
C LEU A 215 8.36 0.72 -5.95
N GLU A 216 9.50 0.70 -5.24
CA GLU A 216 10.51 1.77 -5.29
C GLU A 216 11.07 1.94 -6.70
N VAL A 217 11.38 0.84 -7.39
CA VAL A 217 11.83 0.88 -8.79
C VAL A 217 10.76 1.52 -9.67
N LEU A 218 9.50 1.10 -9.55
CA LEU A 218 8.39 1.66 -10.31
C LEU A 218 8.21 3.16 -10.05
N HIS A 219 8.38 3.60 -8.80
CA HIS A 219 8.20 4.99 -8.40
C HIS A 219 9.33 5.89 -8.95
N SER A 220 10.58 5.40 -8.98
CA SER A 220 11.73 6.18 -9.43
C SER A 220 12.29 5.81 -10.80
N GLN A 221 11.59 5.03 -11.62
CA GLN A 221 12.09 4.57 -12.92
C GLN A 221 12.43 5.70 -13.90
N ASP A 222 11.80 6.86 -13.74
CA ASP A 222 12.00 8.04 -14.59
C ASP A 222 13.07 9.00 -14.05
N ASP A 223 13.56 8.79 -12.83
CA ASP A 223 14.57 9.65 -12.19
C ASP A 223 15.99 9.27 -12.65
N ALA A 224 16.60 10.15 -13.44
CA ALA A 224 17.96 9.98 -13.95
C ALA A 224 19.01 9.84 -12.84
N LYS A 225 18.77 10.40 -11.64
CA LYS A 225 19.70 10.29 -10.50
C LYS A 225 19.64 8.92 -9.81
N ARG A 226 18.56 8.17 -10.02
CA ARG A 226 18.30 6.87 -9.38
C ARG A 226 18.50 5.68 -10.31
N ILE A 227 19.03 5.89 -11.52
CA ILE A 227 19.25 4.81 -12.50
C ILE A 227 20.05 3.66 -11.88
N ARG A 228 21.21 3.95 -11.29
CA ARG A 228 22.08 2.92 -10.70
C ARG A 228 21.39 2.15 -9.57
N ASP A 229 20.70 2.87 -8.68
CA ASP A 229 19.97 2.26 -7.56
C ASP A 229 18.84 1.37 -8.07
N ASN A 230 18.07 1.83 -9.07
CA ASN A 230 17.02 1.04 -9.69
C ASN A 230 17.57 -0.22 -10.35
N LEU A 231 18.70 -0.14 -11.06
CA LEU A 231 19.35 -1.30 -11.66
C LEU A 231 19.82 -2.29 -10.58
N ASN A 232 20.37 -1.80 -9.47
CA ASN A 232 20.74 -2.65 -8.35
C ASN A 232 19.51 -3.34 -7.71
N ARG A 233 18.40 -2.62 -7.50
CA ARG A 233 17.15 -3.19 -6.97
C ARG A 233 16.56 -4.24 -7.92
N ILE A 234 16.53 -3.96 -9.23
CA ILE A 234 16.10 -4.92 -10.26
C ILE A 234 16.94 -6.20 -10.18
N ARG A 235 18.26 -6.08 -10.02
CA ARG A 235 19.16 -7.23 -9.83
C ARG A 235 18.78 -8.04 -8.60
N ILE A 236 18.58 -7.39 -7.46
CA ILE A 236 18.21 -8.07 -6.19
C ILE A 236 16.91 -8.85 -6.36
N ILE A 237 15.87 -8.23 -6.95
CA ILE A 237 14.58 -8.91 -7.20
C ILE A 237 14.78 -10.12 -8.12
N TYR A 238 15.54 -9.96 -9.20
CA TYR A 238 15.85 -11.04 -10.14
C TYR A 238 16.60 -12.19 -9.48
N GLU A 239 17.58 -11.89 -8.64
CA GLU A 239 18.38 -12.90 -7.92
C GLU A 239 17.52 -13.64 -6.90
N ASN A 240 16.61 -12.97 -6.20
CA ASN A 240 15.67 -13.60 -5.27
C ASN A 240 14.72 -14.55 -6.02
N ILE A 241 14.20 -14.14 -7.18
CA ILE A 241 13.38 -15.00 -8.05
C ILE A 241 14.14 -16.28 -8.41
N LEU A 242 15.40 -16.17 -8.85
CA LEU A 242 16.21 -17.33 -9.22
C LEU A 242 16.57 -18.22 -8.02
N GLU A 243 16.68 -17.65 -6.82
CA GLU A 243 16.89 -18.41 -5.59
C GLU A 243 15.72 -19.34 -5.32
N VAL A 244 14.51 -18.77 -5.26
CA VAL A 244 13.30 -19.53 -5.01
C VAL A 244 13.10 -20.58 -6.10
N CYS A 245 13.30 -20.22 -7.37
CA CYS A 245 13.28 -21.18 -8.48
C CYS A 245 14.27 -22.33 -8.27
N SER A 246 15.48 -22.07 -7.76
CA SER A 246 16.48 -23.12 -7.54
C SER A 246 16.05 -24.13 -6.48
N ASP A 247 15.26 -23.69 -5.51
CA ASP A 247 14.75 -24.55 -4.43
C ASP A 247 13.49 -25.31 -4.85
N VAL A 248 12.61 -24.73 -5.68
CA VAL A 248 11.35 -25.37 -6.07
C VAL A 248 11.43 -26.18 -7.37
N ILE A 249 12.28 -25.81 -8.33
CA ILE A 249 12.39 -26.52 -9.60
C ILE A 249 13.29 -27.75 -9.41
N PRO A 250 12.80 -28.98 -9.72
CA PRO A 250 13.59 -30.19 -9.59
C PRO A 250 14.94 -30.09 -10.30
N ASP A 251 15.99 -30.57 -9.63
CA ASP A 251 17.37 -30.62 -10.12
C ASP A 251 18.06 -29.28 -10.44
N MET A 252 17.35 -28.15 -10.37
CA MET A 252 17.93 -26.84 -10.72
C MET A 252 19.12 -26.48 -9.82
N LYS A 253 18.98 -26.64 -8.50
CA LYS A 253 20.08 -26.40 -7.54
C LYS A 253 21.31 -27.26 -7.80
N ARG A 254 21.09 -28.53 -8.18
CA ARG A 254 22.16 -29.49 -8.48
C ARG A 254 22.88 -29.14 -9.79
N GLU A 255 22.11 -28.82 -10.83
CA GLU A 255 22.63 -28.65 -12.19
C GLU A 255 23.16 -27.23 -12.45
N CYS A 256 22.61 -26.21 -11.80
CA CYS A 256 23.04 -24.82 -11.94
C CYS A 256 23.94 -24.34 -10.79
N GLY A 257 23.99 -25.06 -9.66
CA GLY A 257 24.71 -24.64 -8.45
C GLY A 257 24.19 -23.33 -7.88
N SER A 258 25.05 -22.61 -7.14
CA SER A 258 24.76 -21.28 -6.59
C SER A 258 24.93 -20.13 -7.60
N GLN A 259 25.43 -20.42 -8.80
CA GLN A 259 25.68 -19.39 -9.81
C GLN A 259 24.39 -19.07 -10.57
N LYS A 260 23.71 -17.99 -10.15
CA LYS A 260 22.55 -17.38 -10.81
C LYS A 260 22.97 -16.66 -12.10
N GLY A 261 23.41 -17.45 -13.09
CA GLY A 261 24.20 -17.01 -14.23
C GLY A 261 23.55 -17.25 -15.60
N GLY A 262 24.33 -17.07 -16.66
CA GLY A 262 23.87 -17.30 -18.04
C GLY A 262 23.56 -18.77 -18.31
N ASN A 263 24.31 -19.67 -17.65
CA ASN A 263 24.09 -21.10 -17.70
C ASN A 263 22.71 -21.48 -17.13
N THR A 264 22.27 -20.81 -16.06
CA THR A 264 20.92 -21.00 -15.50
C THR A 264 19.84 -20.66 -16.52
N ILE A 265 20.01 -19.58 -17.29
CA ILE A 265 19.05 -19.17 -18.31
C ILE A 265 19.00 -20.19 -19.46
N LEU A 266 20.16 -20.68 -19.91
CA LEU A 266 20.22 -21.72 -20.93
C LEU A 266 19.60 -23.03 -20.43
N TRP A 267 19.87 -23.40 -19.19
CA TRP A 267 19.28 -24.58 -18.56
C TRP A 267 17.76 -24.51 -18.49
N LEU A 268 17.20 -23.36 -18.07
CA LEU A 268 15.76 -23.14 -18.05
C LEU A 268 15.14 -23.27 -19.45
N LYS A 269 15.83 -22.78 -20.49
CA LYS A 269 15.41 -22.91 -21.88
C LYS A 269 15.43 -24.37 -22.34
N ASP A 270 16.54 -25.08 -22.10
CA ASP A 270 16.72 -26.46 -22.57
C ASP A 270 15.72 -27.44 -21.93
N ARG A 271 15.16 -27.07 -20.77
CA ARG A 271 14.09 -27.79 -20.07
C ARG A 271 12.68 -27.30 -20.40
N GLU A 272 12.54 -26.40 -21.39
CA GLU A 272 11.27 -25.79 -21.81
C GLU A 272 10.51 -25.08 -20.67
N LEU A 273 11.23 -24.58 -19.66
CA LEU A 273 10.65 -23.84 -18.54
C LEU A 273 10.46 -22.36 -18.88
N ILE A 274 11.17 -21.86 -19.89
CA ILE A 274 11.02 -20.52 -20.48
C ILE A 274 10.95 -20.66 -22.00
N ASP A 275 10.32 -19.68 -22.66
CA ASP A 275 10.32 -19.65 -24.12
C ASP A 275 11.68 -19.19 -24.68
N ASP A 276 12.00 -19.62 -25.90
CA ASP A 276 13.31 -19.39 -26.51
C ASP A 276 13.54 -17.92 -26.91
N VAL A 277 12.52 -17.06 -26.93
CA VAL A 277 12.64 -15.74 -27.55
C VAL A 277 12.48 -14.63 -26.51
N ILE A 278 11.32 -14.50 -25.92
CA ILE A 278 10.93 -13.37 -25.09
C ILE A 278 11.54 -13.53 -23.69
N LEU A 279 11.13 -14.54 -22.92
CA LEU A 279 11.59 -14.69 -21.53
C LEU A 279 13.11 -14.92 -21.47
N ARG A 280 13.68 -15.73 -22.37
CA ARG A 280 15.13 -15.93 -22.46
C ARG A 280 15.87 -14.59 -22.61
N ASN A 281 15.44 -13.75 -23.55
CA ASN A 281 16.11 -12.47 -23.80
C ASN A 281 15.88 -11.48 -22.64
N PHE A 282 14.73 -11.51 -21.98
CA PHE A 282 14.47 -10.69 -20.80
C PHE A 282 15.36 -11.06 -19.63
N LEU A 283 15.49 -12.36 -19.32
CA LEU A 283 16.40 -12.84 -18.27
C LEU A 283 17.85 -12.45 -18.57
N PHE A 284 18.31 -12.59 -19.82
CA PHE A 284 19.65 -12.17 -20.21
C PHE A 284 19.85 -10.65 -20.10
N SER A 285 18.87 -9.85 -20.52
CA SER A 285 18.94 -8.39 -20.50
C SER A 285 19.00 -7.87 -19.06
N ILE A 286 18.11 -8.34 -18.19
CA ILE A 286 18.10 -8.00 -16.77
C ILE A 286 19.44 -8.38 -16.15
N ARG A 287 19.88 -9.63 -16.32
CA ARG A 287 21.15 -10.10 -15.76
C ARG A 287 22.32 -9.24 -16.23
N LYS A 288 22.45 -9.01 -17.54
CA LYS A 288 23.63 -8.33 -18.10
C LYS A 288 23.66 -6.87 -17.67
N ILE A 289 22.58 -6.12 -17.92
CA ILE A 289 22.52 -4.68 -17.67
C ILE A 289 22.57 -4.39 -16.17
N ALA A 290 21.78 -5.12 -15.36
CA ALA A 290 21.73 -4.87 -13.92
C ALA A 290 23.04 -5.25 -13.21
N ASN A 291 23.74 -6.31 -13.65
CA ASN A 291 25.08 -6.62 -13.11
C ASN A 291 26.15 -5.62 -13.56
N GLU A 292 26.07 -5.17 -14.81
CA GLU A 292 27.07 -4.27 -15.39
C GLU A 292 27.01 -2.88 -14.77
N PHE A 293 25.81 -2.35 -14.58
CA PHE A 293 25.59 -0.96 -14.18
C PHE A 293 25.03 -0.81 -12.76
N GLY A 294 24.36 -1.83 -12.21
CA GLY A 294 23.87 -1.84 -10.82
C GLY A 294 24.91 -2.33 -9.80
N GLY A 295 26.03 -2.91 -10.25
CA GLY A 295 27.08 -3.47 -9.41
C GLY A 295 28.25 -2.53 -9.05
N HIS A 296 29.17 -3.02 -8.22
CA HIS A 296 30.39 -2.33 -7.77
C HIS A 296 31.55 -2.40 -8.77
N LYS A 297 31.38 -2.01 -10.03
CA LYS A 297 32.57 -1.86 -10.90
C LYS A 297 33.30 -0.57 -10.53
N PRO A 298 34.56 -0.63 -10.03
CA PRO A 298 35.38 0.55 -9.81
C PRO A 298 35.98 1.03 -11.14
N TYR A 299 36.37 2.30 -11.14
CA TYR A 299 36.88 3.08 -12.26
C TYR A 299 38.23 2.55 -12.83
N PRO A 300 38.59 2.87 -14.11
CA PRO A 300 37.78 3.53 -15.13
C PRO A 300 37.04 2.49 -15.97
N TYR A 301 35.77 2.28 -15.62
CA TYR A 301 34.82 1.63 -16.50
C TYR A 301 34.28 2.69 -17.45
N ASN A 302 34.70 2.66 -18.71
CA ASN A 302 34.11 3.47 -19.79
C ASN A 302 33.20 2.56 -20.62
N PRO A 303 31.92 2.42 -20.26
CA PRO A 303 30.99 1.67 -21.08
C PRO A 303 30.81 2.36 -22.44
N ILE A 304 30.53 1.56 -23.48
CA ILE A 304 30.23 2.08 -24.83
C ILE A 304 28.91 2.89 -24.81
N CYS A 305 28.02 2.60 -23.86
CA CYS A 305 26.75 3.29 -23.66
C CYS A 305 26.40 3.33 -22.16
N GLU A 306 25.95 4.48 -21.68
CA GLU A 306 25.45 4.66 -20.31
C GLU A 306 23.93 4.38 -20.27
N PRO A 307 23.42 3.74 -19.19
CA PRO A 307 22.00 3.50 -19.04
C PRO A 307 21.24 4.81 -18.87
N THR A 308 20.05 4.86 -19.45
CA THR A 308 19.13 5.99 -19.38
C THR A 308 17.86 5.59 -18.60
N PRO A 309 16.95 6.53 -18.28
CA PRO A 309 15.62 6.16 -17.76
C PRO A 309 14.87 5.18 -18.67
N ASP A 310 15.04 5.27 -20.01
CA ASP A 310 14.49 4.27 -20.94
C ASP A 310 15.03 2.86 -20.70
N THR A 311 16.31 2.76 -20.32
CA THR A 311 16.92 1.46 -19.98
C THR A 311 16.24 0.87 -18.75
N VAL A 312 15.97 1.68 -17.72
CA VAL A 312 15.26 1.25 -16.52
C VAL A 312 13.83 0.84 -16.86
N ARG A 313 13.08 1.65 -17.61
CA ARG A 313 11.71 1.32 -18.05
C ARG A 313 11.64 0.01 -18.85
N ALA A 314 12.58 -0.19 -19.77
CA ALA A 314 12.67 -1.43 -20.54
C ALA A 314 12.92 -2.66 -19.64
N LEU A 315 13.78 -2.52 -18.63
CA LEU A 315 14.01 -3.59 -17.66
C LEU A 315 12.84 -3.80 -16.70
N VAL A 316 12.12 -2.75 -16.31
CA VAL A 316 10.86 -2.87 -15.54
C VAL A 316 9.84 -3.69 -16.32
N TYR A 317 9.68 -3.41 -17.62
CA TYR A 317 8.80 -4.18 -18.49
C TYR A 317 9.22 -5.65 -18.54
N ALA A 318 10.50 -5.93 -18.81
CA ALA A 318 11.05 -7.28 -18.83
C ALA A 318 10.86 -7.99 -17.47
N LEU A 319 11.07 -7.28 -16.35
CA LEU A 319 10.94 -7.82 -15.01
C LEU A 319 9.50 -8.20 -14.68
N LYS A 320 8.50 -7.44 -15.15
CA LYS A 320 7.07 -7.81 -14.99
C LYS A 320 6.75 -9.16 -15.62
N ASP A 321 7.27 -9.43 -16.82
CA ASP A 321 7.08 -10.73 -17.48
C ASP A 321 7.83 -11.86 -16.76
N VAL A 322 9.02 -11.58 -16.24
CA VAL A 322 9.77 -12.53 -15.41
C VAL A 322 9.03 -12.83 -14.10
N ILE A 323 8.47 -11.83 -13.42
CA ILE A 323 7.65 -12.02 -12.20
C ILE A 323 6.41 -12.86 -12.53
N ARG A 324 5.74 -12.59 -13.65
CA ARG A 324 4.58 -13.37 -14.10
C ARG A 324 4.95 -14.82 -14.39
N TRP A 325 6.07 -15.06 -15.06
CA TRP A 325 6.59 -16.41 -15.28
C TRP A 325 6.90 -17.12 -13.95
N PHE A 326 7.58 -16.42 -13.04
CA PHE A 326 7.92 -16.93 -11.70
C PHE A 326 6.68 -17.37 -10.92
N GLY A 327 5.61 -16.56 -10.91
CA GLY A 327 4.35 -16.96 -10.28
C GLY A 327 3.75 -18.26 -10.84
N ARG A 328 3.93 -18.54 -12.15
CA ARG A 328 3.52 -19.82 -12.75
C ARG A 328 4.41 -20.97 -12.31
N ILE A 329 5.72 -20.75 -12.20
CA ILE A 329 6.68 -21.74 -11.69
C ILE A 329 6.31 -22.15 -10.27
N CYS A 330 6.10 -21.19 -9.37
CA CYS A 330 5.72 -21.50 -7.98
C CYS A 330 4.35 -22.19 -7.87
N SER A 331 3.45 -21.95 -8.82
CA SER A 331 2.16 -22.66 -8.88
C SER A 331 2.31 -24.10 -9.39
N LYS A 332 3.28 -24.35 -10.28
CA LYS A 332 3.57 -25.67 -10.86
C LYS A 332 4.39 -26.54 -9.91
N TYR A 333 5.31 -25.92 -9.17
CA TYR A 333 6.17 -26.56 -8.18
C TYR A 333 5.97 -25.85 -6.84
N PRO A 334 4.89 -26.17 -6.10
CA PRO A 334 4.73 -25.63 -4.75
C PRO A 334 5.90 -26.13 -3.89
N ALA A 335 6.45 -25.24 -3.06
CA ALA A 335 7.37 -25.67 -2.01
C ALA A 335 6.64 -26.70 -1.14
N GLY A 336 7.26 -27.86 -0.88
CA GLY A 336 6.70 -28.82 0.05
C GLY A 336 6.63 -28.19 1.45
N ASP A 337 5.50 -28.39 2.13
CA ASP A 337 5.27 -27.94 3.51
C ASP A 337 6.33 -28.50 4.49
#